data_AF-A0A7S1TTG4-F1
#
_entry.id   AF-A0A7S1TTG4-F1
#
_cell.length_a   1.000
_cell.length_b   1.000
_cell.length_c   1.000
_cell.angle_alpha   90.00
_cell.angle_beta   90.00
_cell.angle_gamma   90.00
#
_symmetry.space_group_name_H-M   'P 1'
#
loop_
_entity.id
_entity.type
_entity.pdbx_description
1 polymer ?
#
loop_
_entity_poly.entity_id
_entity_poly.type
_entity_poly.pdbx_seq_one_letter_code
_entity_poly.pdbx_strand_id
1 'polypeptide(L)'
;VVDPAAASSAAVAAGAVYGPQAPPPAVLGGMLGTMVLSAGAYVYWDKAVVPMKRAEVAASKRKGEIKEYLEEIRDDDTRGAEQWLFNDWLEPAKKDAAIPFLPKKKFNSGDNPVLAAGALILLGVVGASAVEKIGSLL
;
A
#
# COMPACT_ATOMS: atom_id res chain seq x y z
N VAL A 1 35.20 -50.84 16.79
CA VAL A 1 33.90 -50.76 16.09
C VAL A 1 33.12 -49.65 16.75
N VAL A 2 33.00 -48.50 16.08
CA VAL A 2 32.23 -47.36 16.59
C VAL A 2 30.76 -47.72 16.35
N ASP A 3 29.99 -47.83 17.42
CA ASP A 3 28.60 -48.25 17.35
C ASP A 3 27.77 -47.18 16.61
N PRO A 4 27.22 -47.47 15.41
CA PRO A 4 26.50 -46.46 14.61
C PRO A 4 25.20 -45.98 15.29
N ALA A 5 24.69 -46.74 16.27
CA ALA A 5 23.50 -46.36 17.05
C ALA A 5 23.75 -45.19 18.01
N ALA A 6 24.98 -45.06 18.55
CA ALA A 6 25.35 -43.96 19.44
C ALA A 6 25.49 -42.62 18.67
N ALA A 7 26.00 -42.67 17.44
CA ALA A 7 26.10 -41.51 16.56
C ALA A 7 24.72 -41.04 16.06
N SER A 8 23.80 -41.98 15.81
CA SER A 8 22.43 -41.67 15.38
C SER A 8 21.60 -41.02 16.50
N SER A 9 21.80 -41.43 17.76
CA SER A 9 21.14 -40.82 18.92
C SER A 9 21.64 -39.40 19.24
N ALA A 10 22.93 -39.12 18.99
CA ALA A 10 23.48 -37.77 19.12
C ALA A 10 22.99 -36.83 18.01
N ALA A 11 22.74 -37.35 16.79
CA ALA A 11 22.21 -36.58 15.68
C ALA A 11 20.72 -36.20 15.86
N VAL A 12 19.93 -37.04 16.54
CA VAL A 12 18.52 -36.77 16.88
C VAL A 12 18.39 -35.79 18.05
N ALA A 13 19.40 -35.71 18.93
CA ALA A 13 19.43 -34.75 20.05
C ALA A 13 19.78 -33.31 19.63
N ALA A 14 20.19 -33.07 18.39
CA ALA A 14 20.36 -31.72 17.82
C ALA A 14 19.03 -31.11 17.32
N GLY A 15 17.91 -31.54 17.92
CA GLY A 15 16.62 -30.89 17.75
C GLY A 15 16.72 -29.45 18.26
N ALA A 16 16.60 -28.48 17.34
CA ALA A 16 16.51 -27.08 17.68
C ALA A 16 15.40 -26.90 18.73
N VAL A 17 15.80 -26.58 19.96
CA VAL A 17 14.88 -26.24 21.04
C VAL A 17 14.17 -24.95 20.63
N TYR A 18 12.95 -25.07 20.12
CA TYR A 18 12.07 -23.94 19.82
C TYR A 18 11.56 -23.36 21.14
N GLY A 19 12.31 -22.40 21.67
CA GLY A 19 11.92 -21.57 22.81
C GLY A 19 11.93 -20.09 22.43
N PRO A 20 11.34 -19.19 23.24
CA PRO A 20 11.46 -17.76 23.05
C PRO A 20 12.94 -17.37 23.02
N GLN A 21 13.41 -16.91 21.86
CA GLN A 21 14.79 -16.50 21.64
C GLN A 21 14.81 -15.05 21.16
N ALA A 22 15.69 -14.24 21.74
CA ALA A 22 15.90 -12.88 21.26
C ALA A 22 16.48 -12.93 19.84
N PRO A 23 16.06 -12.04 18.93
CA PRO A 23 16.64 -11.97 17.60
C PRO A 23 18.15 -11.71 17.69
N PRO A 24 18.98 -12.37 16.84
CA PRO A 24 20.42 -12.11 16.80
C PRO A 24 20.71 -10.62 16.55
N PRO A 25 21.81 -10.05 17.08
CA PRO A 25 22.15 -8.64 16.90
C PRO A 25 22.20 -8.18 15.43
N ALA A 26 22.60 -9.05 14.51
CA ALA A 26 22.59 -8.77 13.08
C ALA A 26 21.17 -8.53 12.53
N VAL A 27 20.18 -9.30 13.00
CA VAL A 27 18.77 -9.13 12.63
C VAL A 27 18.21 -7.82 13.19
N LEU A 28 18.53 -7.51 14.45
CA LEU A 28 18.15 -6.24 15.07
C LEU A 28 18.78 -5.04 14.34
N GLY A 29 20.04 -5.16 13.94
CA GLY A 29 20.73 -4.16 13.13
C GLY A 29 20.07 -3.97 11.76
N GLY A 30 19.68 -5.07 11.11
CA GLY A 30 18.91 -5.02 9.86
C GLY A 30 17.57 -4.32 10.01
N MET A 31 16.79 -4.67 11.04
CA MET A 31 15.51 -4.03 11.35
C MET A 31 15.66 -2.52 11.59
N LEU A 32 16.63 -2.12 12.42
CA LEU A 32 16.90 -0.71 12.69
C LEU A 32 17.36 0.03 11.43
N GLY A 33 18.21 -0.61 10.61
CA GLY A 33 18.64 -0.08 9.32
C GLY A 33 17.46 0.16 8.38
N THR A 34 16.56 -0.80 8.24
CA THR A 34 15.34 -0.65 7.44
C THR A 34 14.48 0.50 7.97
N MET A 35 14.26 0.58 9.29
CA MET A 35 13.47 1.66 9.89
C MET A 35 14.06 3.05 9.58
N VAL A 36 15.38 3.21 9.71
CA VAL A 36 16.07 4.47 9.42
C VAL A 36 15.97 4.84 7.94
N LEU A 37 16.18 3.88 7.04
CA LEU A 37 16.07 4.11 5.60
C LEU A 37 14.64 4.47 5.20
N SER A 38 13.64 3.76 5.71
CA SER A 38 12.22 4.07 5.47
C SER A 38 11.84 5.44 6.01
N ALA A 39 12.30 5.81 7.20
CA ALA A 39 12.07 7.13 7.77
C ALA A 39 12.72 8.24 6.93
N GLY A 40 13.96 8.05 6.47
CA GLY A 40 14.64 8.99 5.58
C GLY A 40 13.92 9.17 4.25
N ALA A 41 13.50 8.07 3.62
CA ALA A 41 12.72 8.10 2.39
C ALA A 41 11.38 8.84 2.58
N TYR A 42 10.68 8.59 3.69
CA TYR A 42 9.44 9.28 4.03
C TYR A 42 9.65 10.80 4.18
N VAL A 43 10.69 11.22 4.90
CA VAL A 43 11.01 12.64 5.08
C VAL A 43 11.31 13.32 3.75
N TYR A 44 12.11 12.67 2.88
CA TYR A 44 12.39 13.20 1.55
C TYR A 44 11.12 13.31 0.70
N TRP A 45 10.27 12.29 0.74
CA TRP A 45 8.99 12.31 0.03
C TRP A 45 8.09 13.46 0.51
N ASP A 46 7.90 13.65 1.82
CA ASP A 46 7.05 14.71 2.39
C ASP A 46 7.60 16.12 2.11
N LYS A 47 8.93 16.31 2.19
CA LYS A 47 9.54 17.64 2.10
C LYS A 47 9.93 18.08 0.70
N ALA A 48 10.27 17.16 -0.19
CA ALA A 48 10.71 17.48 -1.54
C ALA A 48 9.67 17.08 -2.60
N VAL A 49 9.24 15.82 -2.59
CA VAL A 49 8.39 15.27 -3.66
C VAL A 49 6.97 15.83 -3.57
N VAL A 50 6.35 15.78 -2.38
CA VAL A 50 4.96 16.21 -2.21
C VAL A 50 4.75 17.69 -2.58
N PRO A 51 5.57 18.66 -2.13
CA PRO A 51 5.37 20.07 -2.51
C PRO A 51 5.56 20.31 -4.01
N MET A 52 6.60 19.72 -4.60
CA MET A 52 6.88 19.84 -6.04
C MET A 52 5.72 19.28 -6.88
N LYS A 53 5.26 18.07 -6.58
CA LYS A 53 4.14 17.43 -7.30
C LYS A 53 2.82 18.15 -7.07
N ARG A 54 2.57 18.68 -5.87
CA ARG A 54 1.39 19.52 -5.62
C ARG A 54 1.41 20.80 -6.46
N ALA A 55 2.57 21.43 -6.62
CA ALA A 55 2.71 22.61 -7.46
C ALA A 55 2.50 22.28 -8.96
N GLU A 56 3.12 21.20 -9.45
CA GLU A 56 2.93 20.72 -10.83
C GLU A 56 1.46 20.40 -11.13
N VAL A 57 0.80 19.65 -10.23
CA VAL A 57 -0.63 19.31 -10.37
C VAL A 57 -1.51 20.56 -10.31
N ALA A 58 -1.25 21.48 -9.38
CA ALA A 58 -2.01 22.73 -9.28
C ALA A 58 -1.86 23.59 -10.54
N ALA A 59 -0.67 23.65 -11.13
CA ALA A 59 -0.44 24.35 -12.39
C ALA A 59 -1.14 23.66 -13.57
N SER A 60 -0.99 22.33 -13.69
CA SER A 60 -1.58 21.54 -14.78
C SER A 60 -3.12 21.55 -14.75
N LYS A 61 -3.73 21.54 -13.55
CA LYS A 61 -5.19 21.72 -13.39
C LYS A 61 -5.72 23.07 -13.89
N ARG A 62 -4.88 24.12 -13.95
CA ARG A 62 -5.31 25.45 -14.40
C ARG A 62 -5.23 25.63 -15.91
N LYS A 63 -4.20 25.09 -16.56
CA LYS A 63 -3.91 25.36 -17.98
C LYS A 63 -3.07 24.28 -18.68
N GLY A 64 -3.02 23.06 -18.16
CA GLY A 64 -2.18 21.99 -18.73
C GLY A 64 -2.97 20.72 -19.03
N GLU A 65 -2.22 19.66 -19.27
CA GLU A 65 -2.71 18.33 -19.64
C GLU A 65 -3.83 17.80 -18.72
N ILE A 66 -3.73 18.02 -17.40
CA ILE A 66 -4.77 17.56 -16.47
C ILE A 66 -6.09 18.27 -16.76
N LYS A 67 -6.07 19.55 -17.09
CA LYS A 67 -7.30 20.28 -17.42
C LYS A 67 -7.93 19.72 -18.69
N GLU A 68 -7.13 19.54 -19.74
CA GLU A 68 -7.60 19.02 -21.04
C GLU A 68 -8.18 17.62 -20.88
N TYR A 69 -7.49 16.74 -20.14
CA TYR A 69 -7.98 15.41 -19.82
C TYR A 69 -9.29 15.43 -18.99
N LEU A 70 -9.40 16.32 -18.00
CA LEU A 70 -10.63 16.45 -17.22
C LEU A 70 -11.79 16.97 -18.07
N GLU A 71 -11.54 17.86 -19.03
CA GLU A 71 -12.56 18.34 -19.97
C GLU A 71 -12.98 17.22 -20.93
N GLU A 72 -12.03 16.43 -21.43
CA GLU A 72 -12.29 15.27 -22.30
C GLU A 72 -13.19 14.23 -21.61
N ILE A 73 -12.85 13.81 -20.38
CA ILE A 73 -13.65 12.80 -19.67
C ILE A 73 -15.01 13.33 -19.22
N ARG A 74 -15.14 14.64 -18.99
CA ARG A 74 -16.40 15.23 -18.52
C ARG A 74 -17.49 15.14 -19.58
N ASP A 75 -17.11 15.30 -20.83
CA ASP A 75 -18.05 15.37 -21.95
C ASP A 75 -18.25 13.99 -22.63
N ASP A 76 -17.63 12.93 -22.11
CA ASP A 76 -17.71 11.54 -22.62
C ASP A 76 -18.40 10.58 -21.62
N ASP A 77 -19.69 10.31 -21.86
CA ASP A 77 -20.53 9.42 -21.04
C ASP A 77 -20.06 7.96 -21.02
N THR A 78 -19.19 7.53 -21.94
CA THR A 78 -18.67 6.15 -21.96
C THR A 78 -17.59 5.93 -20.88
N ARG A 79 -17.06 7.00 -20.30
CA ARG A 79 -15.94 6.98 -19.34
C ARG A 79 -16.38 7.17 -17.90
N GLY A 80 -17.57 6.66 -17.56
CA GLY A 80 -18.16 6.79 -16.24
C GLY A 80 -17.29 6.28 -15.07
N ALA A 81 -16.43 5.28 -15.30
CA ALA A 81 -15.48 4.80 -14.28
C ALA A 81 -14.40 5.84 -13.95
N GLU A 82 -13.89 6.54 -14.97
CA GLU A 82 -12.89 7.60 -14.81
C GLU A 82 -13.53 8.87 -14.23
N GLN A 83 -14.74 9.22 -14.68
CA GLN A 83 -15.53 10.29 -14.09
C GLN A 83 -15.82 10.03 -12.60
N TRP A 84 -16.15 8.78 -12.25
CA TRP A 84 -16.28 8.37 -10.84
C TRP A 84 -14.95 8.56 -10.10
N LEU A 85 -13.84 8.07 -10.64
CA LEU A 85 -12.51 8.17 -10.00
C LEU A 85 -12.10 9.63 -9.75
N PHE A 86 -12.34 10.52 -10.73
CA PHE A 86 -11.96 11.93 -10.70
C PHE A 86 -13.09 12.88 -10.28
N ASN A 87 -14.19 12.35 -9.74
CA ASN A 87 -15.37 13.14 -9.41
C ASN A 87 -15.08 14.34 -8.49
N ASP A 88 -14.14 14.23 -7.56
CA ASP A 88 -13.74 15.34 -6.68
C ASP A 88 -13.10 16.52 -7.45
N TRP A 89 -12.46 16.24 -8.59
CA TRP A 89 -11.82 17.26 -9.42
C TRP A 89 -12.79 17.83 -10.46
N LEU A 90 -13.76 17.05 -10.91
CA LEU A 90 -14.81 17.46 -11.83
C LEU A 90 -15.90 18.29 -11.12
N GLU A 91 -16.29 17.88 -9.91
CA GLU A 91 -17.35 18.49 -9.11
C GLU A 91 -16.85 18.90 -7.72
N PRO A 92 -16.09 20.02 -7.59
CA PRO A 92 -15.49 20.46 -6.34
C PRO A 92 -16.50 21.03 -5.31
N ALA A 93 -17.81 20.95 -5.57
CA ALA A 93 -18.84 21.45 -4.67
C ALA A 93 -18.82 20.70 -3.33
N LYS A 94 -19.03 21.42 -2.22
CA LYS A 94 -18.98 20.91 -0.84
C LYS A 94 -19.98 19.75 -0.65
N LYS A 95 -19.51 18.52 -0.80
CA LYS A 95 -20.29 17.32 -0.50
C LYS A 95 -20.64 17.29 0.98
N ASP A 96 -21.91 17.07 1.28
CA ASP A 96 -22.35 16.88 2.65
C ASP A 96 -21.66 15.64 3.25
N ALA A 97 -21.31 15.76 4.51
CA ALA A 97 -20.67 14.70 5.26
C ALA A 97 -21.49 13.41 5.17
N ALA A 98 -20.90 12.30 4.71
CA ALA A 98 -21.57 11.00 4.67
C ALA A 98 -22.09 10.54 6.05
N ILE A 99 -21.59 11.16 7.12
CA ILE A 99 -21.95 10.87 8.51
C ILE A 99 -22.16 12.20 9.26
N PRO A 100 -23.31 12.41 9.92
CA PRO A 100 -23.74 13.71 10.45
C PRO A 100 -22.87 14.28 11.59
N PHE A 101 -22.01 13.46 12.22
CA PHE A 101 -21.11 13.91 13.28
C PHE A 101 -19.65 14.09 12.83
N LEU A 102 -19.30 13.73 11.60
CA LEU A 102 -17.95 13.95 11.08
C LEU A 102 -17.84 15.40 10.58
N PRO A 103 -16.77 16.13 10.93
CA PRO A 103 -16.57 17.48 10.42
C PRO A 103 -16.60 17.47 8.89
N LYS A 104 -17.26 18.47 8.30
CA LYS A 104 -17.34 18.70 6.85
C LYS A 104 -15.94 19.02 6.30
N LYS A 105 -15.09 18.00 6.18
CA LYS A 105 -13.81 18.04 5.47
C LYS A 105 -14.05 17.54 4.05
N LYS A 106 -13.19 17.99 3.11
CA LYS A 106 -13.12 17.55 1.71
C LYS A 106 -12.95 16.03 1.47
N PHE A 107 -12.95 15.25 2.54
CA PHE A 107 -12.55 13.84 2.60
C PHE A 107 -13.69 12.98 3.15
N ASN A 108 -14.94 13.35 2.88
CA ASN A 108 -16.11 12.72 3.52
C ASN A 108 -17.10 12.11 2.51
N SER A 109 -16.61 11.69 1.36
CA SER A 109 -17.38 10.89 0.39
C SER A 109 -16.73 9.56 0.03
N GLY A 110 -15.61 9.19 0.65
CA GLY A 110 -14.74 8.14 0.12
C GLY A 110 -13.86 8.74 -0.97
N ASP A 111 -12.56 8.81 -0.71
CA ASP A 111 -11.58 9.04 -1.76
C ASP A 111 -11.70 7.87 -2.75
N ASN A 112 -12.42 8.05 -3.86
CA ASN A 112 -12.60 7.03 -4.89
C ASN A 112 -11.26 6.39 -5.33
N PRO A 113 -10.14 7.14 -5.44
CA PRO A 113 -8.83 6.54 -5.63
C PRO A 113 -8.34 5.65 -4.47
N VAL A 114 -8.64 5.98 -3.22
CA VAL A 114 -8.29 5.17 -2.05
C VAL A 114 -9.15 3.90 -2.00
N LEU A 115 -10.44 3.99 -2.33
CA LEU A 115 -11.30 2.80 -2.44
C LEU A 115 -10.85 1.88 -3.57
N ALA A 116 -10.51 2.44 -4.74
CA ALA A 116 -9.94 1.69 -5.86
C ALA A 116 -8.61 1.03 -5.47
N ALA A 117 -7.70 1.77 -4.85
CA ALA A 117 -6.42 1.24 -4.38
C ALA A 117 -6.63 0.13 -3.33
N GLY A 118 -7.52 0.34 -2.35
CA GLY A 118 -7.85 -0.65 -1.33
C GLY A 118 -8.43 -1.93 -1.93
N ALA A 119 -9.34 -1.80 -2.90
CA ALA A 119 -9.89 -2.94 -3.62
C ALA A 119 -8.82 -3.70 -4.42
N LEU A 120 -7.91 -3.00 -5.11
CA LEU A 120 -6.81 -3.62 -5.85
C LEU A 120 -5.83 -4.35 -4.93
N ILE A 121 -5.49 -3.76 -3.78
CA ILE A 121 -4.65 -4.40 -2.76
C ILE A 121 -5.33 -5.66 -2.24
N LEU A 122 -6.62 -5.59 -1.89
CA LEU A 122 -7.39 -6.76 -1.43
C LEU A 122 -7.44 -7.86 -2.50
N LEU A 123 -7.68 -7.48 -3.77
CA LEU A 123 -7.67 -8.43 -4.89
C LEU A 123 -6.30 -9.11 -5.03
N GLY A 124 -5.21 -8.34 -4.90
CA GLY A 124 -3.85 -8.88 -4.93
C GLY A 124 -3.58 -9.86 -3.80
N VAL A 125 -3.99 -9.54 -2.57
CA VAL A 125 -3.85 -10.42 -1.40
C VAL A 125 -4.64 -11.71 -1.59
N VAL A 126 -5.93 -11.62 -1.96
CA VAL A 126 -6.78 -12.80 -2.20
C VAL A 126 -6.26 -13.65 -3.34
N GLY A 127 -5.79 -13.02 -4.42
CA GLY A 127 -5.18 -13.70 -5.56
C GLY A 127 -3.92 -14.47 -5.16
N ALA A 128 -3.02 -13.84 -4.40
CA ALA A 128 -1.82 -14.51 -3.88
C ALA A 128 -2.18 -15.70 -2.98
N SER A 129 -3.14 -15.54 -2.06
CA SER A 129 -3.59 -16.63 -1.19
C SER A 129 -4.26 -17.79 -1.95
N ALA A 130 -4.95 -17.53 -3.07
CA ALA A 130 -5.52 -18.58 -3.90
C ALA A 130 -4.45 -19.39 -4.66
N VAL A 131 -3.40 -18.71 -5.15
CA VAL A 131 -2.26 -19.35 -5.82
C VAL A 131 -1.49 -20.26 -4.87
N GLU A 132 -1.24 -19.81 -3.64
CA GLU A 132 -0.59 -20.63 -2.60
C GLU A 132 -1.41 -21.89 -2.28
N LYS A 133 -2.74 -21.76 -2.21
CA LYS A 133 -3.63 -22.89 -1.93
C LYS A 133 -3.66 -23.92 -3.05
N ILE A 134 -3.64 -23.49 -4.32
CA ILE A 134 -3.59 -24.39 -5.48
C ILE A 134 -2.21 -25.06 -5.58
N GLY A 135 -1.13 -24.33 -5.34
CA GLY A 135 0.23 -24.87 -5.31
C GLY A 135 0.45 -25.91 -4.20
N SER A 136 -0.32 -25.84 -3.11
CA SER A 136 -0.28 -26.84 -2.03
C SER A 136 -1.11 -28.12 -2.31
N LEU A 137 -1.96 -28.10 -3.35
CA LEU A 137 -2.83 -29.22 -3.74
C LEU A 137 -2.29 -30.01 -4.95
N LEU A 138 -1.26 -29.50 -5.63
CA LEU A 138 -0.52 -30.14 -6.71
C LEU A 138 0.79 -30.74 -6.18
#